data_AF-A0A7C7QFC9-F1
#
_entry.id   AF-A0A7C7QFC9-F1
#
_cell.length_a   1.000
_cell.length_b   1.000
_cell.length_c   1.000
_cell.angle_alpha   90.00
_cell.angle_beta   90.00
_cell.angle_gamma   90.00
#
_symmetry.space_group_name_H-M   'P 1'
#
loop_
_entity.id
_entity.type
_entity.pdbx_description
1 polymer ?
#
loop_
_entity_poly.entity_id
_entity_poly.type
_entity_poly.pdbx_seq_one_letter_code
_entity_poly.pdbx_strand_id
1 'polypeptide(L)'
;MDMNLRLILGEQPAQDVTHIWREACKQAHHTLEILEPGRPATRALIERLRLNTFPALLLDERVLAVGNPTPERARQVLRSLSETDAD
;
A
#
# COMPACT_ATOMS: atom_id res chain seq x y z
N MET A 1 10.02 -11.03 -8.67
CA MET A 1 10.16 -9.60 -9.01
C MET A 1 9.97 -8.77 -7.76
N ASP A 2 10.90 -7.87 -7.45
CA ASP A 2 10.77 -6.93 -6.33
C ASP A 2 9.77 -5.82 -6.72
N MET A 3 8.58 -5.86 -6.14
CA MET A 3 7.56 -4.84 -6.36
C MET A 3 7.73 -3.68 -5.38
N ASN A 4 7.55 -2.45 -5.89
CA ASN A 4 7.67 -1.24 -5.08
C ASN A 4 6.27 -0.74 -4.68
N LEU A 5 5.82 -1.15 -3.49
CA LEU A 5 4.53 -0.75 -2.96
C LEU A 5 4.62 0.60 -2.25
N ARG A 6 3.59 1.42 -2.41
CA ARG A 6 3.48 2.74 -1.78
C ARG A 6 2.25 2.76 -0.87
N LEU A 7 2.40 3.12 0.39
CA LEU A 7 1.29 3.24 1.33
C LEU A 7 1.07 4.71 1.68
N ILE A 8 -0.09 5.24 1.29
CA ILE A 8 -0.50 6.60 1.65
C ILE A 8 -1.26 6.54 2.97
N LEU A 9 -0.72 7.19 3.99
CA LEU A 9 -1.37 7.32 5.29
C LEU A 9 -2.41 8.45 5.28
N GLY A 10 -3.47 8.30 6.07
CA GLY A 10 -4.45 9.36 6.31
C GLY A 10 -4.02 10.30 7.43
N GLU A 11 -4.87 11.28 7.75
CA GLU A 11 -4.64 12.25 8.84
C GLU A 11 -4.60 11.62 10.24
N GLN A 12 -5.09 10.40 10.42
CA GLN A 12 -5.01 9.67 11.69
C GLN A 12 -3.98 8.54 11.62
N PRO A 13 -3.10 8.41 12.62
CA PRO A 13 -2.07 7.39 12.64
C PRO A 13 -2.70 6.03 12.93
N ALA A 14 -3.00 5.26 11.90
CA ALA A 14 -3.23 3.83 12.05
C ALA A 14 -1.86 3.13 12.16
N GLN A 15 -1.19 3.27 13.31
CA GLN A 15 0.13 2.67 13.55
C GLN A 15 0.13 1.17 13.23
N ASP A 16 -0.97 0.48 13.52
CA ASP A 16 -1.22 -0.92 13.16
C ASP A 16 -1.15 -1.18 11.65
N VAL A 17 -1.70 -0.30 10.81
CA VAL A 17 -1.76 -0.52 9.35
C VAL A 17 -0.37 -0.51 8.73
N THR A 18 0.45 0.46 9.12
CA THR A 18 1.84 0.54 8.65
C THR A 18 2.62 -0.71 9.05
N HIS A 19 2.42 -1.19 10.27
CA HIS A 19 3.09 -2.40 10.75
C HIS A 19 2.64 -3.63 9.95
N ILE A 20 1.33 -3.81 9.77
CA ILE A 20 0.74 -4.90 9.00
C ILE A 20 1.31 -4.96 7.57
N TRP A 21 1.30 -3.84 6.85
CA TRP A 21 1.84 -3.80 5.49
C TRP A 21 3.34 -4.04 5.44
N ARG A 22 4.10 -3.51 6.41
CA ARG A 22 5.55 -3.66 6.45
C ARG A 22 5.94 -5.12 6.70
N GLU A 23 5.26 -5.79 7.61
CA GLU A 23 5.48 -7.22 7.85
C GLU A 23 5.08 -8.06 6.64
N ALA A 24 3.93 -7.78 6.04
CA ALA A 24 3.46 -8.50 4.86
C ALA A 24 4.44 -8.33 3.67
N CYS A 25 4.90 -7.10 3.39
CA CYS A 25 5.88 -6.85 2.33
C CYS A 25 7.22 -7.53 2.61
N LYS A 26 7.68 -7.52 3.87
CA LYS A 26 8.90 -8.22 4.27
C LYS A 26 8.81 -9.73 4.01
N GLN A 27 7.67 -10.34 4.28
CA GLN A 27 7.46 -11.77 4.00
C GLN A 27 7.38 -12.07 2.50
N ALA A 28 6.84 -11.14 1.71
CA ALA A 28 6.73 -11.27 0.26
C ALA A 28 8.00 -10.84 -0.51
N HIS A 29 9.08 -10.46 0.17
CA HIS A 29 10.27 -9.84 -0.45
C HIS A 29 9.90 -8.67 -1.37
N HIS A 30 9.05 -7.77 -0.88
CA HIS A 30 8.66 -6.54 -1.56
C HIS A 30 9.05 -5.32 -0.76
N THR A 31 9.27 -4.21 -1.47
CA THR A 31 9.63 -2.94 -0.86
C THR A 31 8.36 -2.15 -0.54
N LEU A 32 8.30 -1.56 0.66
CA LEU A 32 7.20 -0.70 1.09
C LEU A 32 7.71 0.73 1.34
N GLU A 33 7.20 1.67 0.57
CA GLU A 33 7.44 3.10 0.70
C GLU A 33 6.22 3.76 1.38
N ILE A 34 6.46 4.48 2.47
CA ILE A 34 5.39 5.23 3.16
C ILE A 34 5.33 6.63 2.56
N LEU A 35 4.17 6.99 2.03
CA LEU A 35 3.90 8.32 1.48
C LEU A 35 3.07 9.14 2.47
N GLU A 36 3.64 10.25 2.91
CA GLU A 36 2.93 11.21 3.77
C GLU A 36 2.01 12.09 2.92
N PRO A 37 0.73 12.25 3.31
CA PRO A 37 -0.23 13.06 2.56
C PRO A 37 0.14 14.55 2.52
N GLY A 38 0.98 15.01 3.47
CA GLY A 38 1.48 16.38 3.52
C GLY A 38 2.48 16.74 2.40
N ARG A 39 3.06 15.76 1.70
CA ARG A 39 3.99 16.05 0.59
C ARG A 39 3.22 16.45 -0.67
N PRO A 40 3.67 17.48 -1.41
CA PRO A 40 3.00 17.94 -2.63
C PRO A 40 2.92 16.85 -3.70
N ALA A 41 3.95 16.00 -3.82
CA ALA A 41 3.96 14.87 -4.74
C ALA A 41 2.89 13.81 -4.38
N THR A 42 2.75 13.48 -3.09
CA THR A 42 1.71 12.55 -2.62
C THR A 42 0.32 13.13 -2.86
N ARG A 43 0.13 14.42 -2.57
CA ARG A 43 -1.15 15.11 -2.78
C ARG A 43 -1.57 15.10 -4.25
N ALA A 44 -0.65 15.41 -5.16
CA ALA A 44 -0.91 15.31 -6.60
C ALA A 44 -1.30 13.88 -7.00
N LEU A 45 -0.65 12.86 -6.43
CA LEU A 45 -0.97 11.46 -6.68
C LEU A 45 -2.35 11.05 -6.14
N ILE A 46 -2.71 11.50 -4.94
CA ILE A 46 -4.05 11.33 -4.35
C ILE A 46 -5.12 11.91 -5.26
N GLU A 47 -4.94 13.14 -5.74
CA GLU A 47 -5.90 13.80 -6.61
C GLU A 47 -5.99 13.12 -7.98
N ARG A 48 -4.86 12.75 -8.57
CA ARG A 48 -4.82 12.02 -9.85
C ARG A 48 -5.54 10.68 -9.78
N LEU A 49 -5.40 9.97 -8.66
CA LEU A 49 -6.03 8.67 -8.44
C LEU A 49 -7.42 8.77 -7.80
N ARG A 50 -7.90 9.99 -7.52
CA ARG A 50 -9.18 10.27 -6.84
C ARG A 50 -9.35 9.45 -5.57
N LEU A 51 -8.28 9.35 -4.79
CA LEU A 51 -8.28 8.61 -3.52
C LEU A 51 -9.07 9.39 -2.47
N ASN A 52 -10.22 8.84 -2.07
CA ASN A 52 -11.07 9.38 -1.00
C ASN A 52 -10.95 8.60 0.31
N THR A 53 -10.33 7.42 0.29
CA THR A 53 -10.25 6.50 1.42
C THR A 53 -8.81 6.27 1.81
N PHE A 54 -8.50 6.42 3.10
CA PHE A 54 -7.18 6.22 3.67
C PHE A 54 -7.24 5.28 4.87
N PRO A 55 -6.15 4.55 5.17
CA PRO A 55 -4.90 4.46 4.39
C PRO A 55 -5.07 3.71 3.06
N ALA A 56 -4.26 4.00 2.05
CA ALA A 56 -4.35 3.43 0.70
C ALA A 56 -3.03 2.82 0.26
N LEU A 57 -3.06 1.55 -0.17
CA LEU A 57 -1.90 0.85 -0.73
C LEU A 57 -1.94 0.93 -2.25
N LEU A 58 -0.79 1.25 -2.83
CA LEU A 58 -0.58 1.38 -4.25
C LEU A 58 0.59 0.54 -4.73
N LEU A 59 0.53 0.13 -5.98
CA LEU A 59 1.62 -0.47 -6.74
C LEU A 59 1.61 0.15 -8.13
N ASP A 60 2.74 0.73 -8.55
CA ASP A 60 2.90 1.30 -9.90
C ASP A 60 1.71 2.17 -10.34
N GLU A 61 1.34 3.13 -9.48
CA GLU A 61 0.21 4.06 -9.67
C GLU A 61 -1.19 3.41 -9.69
N ARG A 62 -1.32 2.11 -9.41
CA ARG A 62 -2.61 1.44 -9.22
C ARG A 62 -2.94 1.26 -7.75
N VAL A 63 -4.20 1.52 -7.39
CA VAL A 63 -4.71 1.27 -6.04
C VAL A 63 -4.98 -0.22 -5.88
N LEU A 64 -4.31 -0.85 -4.92
CA LEU A 64 -4.47 -2.26 -4.61
C LEU A 64 -5.46 -2.51 -3.48
N ALA A 65 -5.41 -1.66 -2.46
CA ALA A 65 -6.25 -1.78 -1.28
C ALA A 65 -6.44 -0.41 -0.63
N VAL A 66 -7.58 -0.21 0.02
CA VAL A 66 -7.89 1.00 0.80
C VAL A 66 -8.51 0.63 2.14
N GLY A 67 -8.33 1.48 3.13
CA GLY A 67 -8.80 1.30 4.50
C GLY A 67 -7.81 0.54 5.39
N ASN A 68 -8.32 -0.02 6.49
CA ASN A 68 -7.53 -0.73 7.49
C ASN A 68 -7.59 -2.26 7.22
N PRO A 69 -6.61 -2.87 6.54
CA PRO A 69 -6.61 -4.31 6.30
C PRO A 69 -6.24 -5.08 7.56
N THR A 70 -6.76 -6.29 7.67
CA THR A 70 -6.24 -7.28 8.62
C THR A 70 -4.91 -7.87 8.11
N PRO A 71 -4.05 -8.40 9.01
CA PRO A 71 -2.79 -9.02 8.60
C PRO A 71 -2.93 -10.15 7.59
N GLU A 72 -3.99 -10.96 7.71
CA GLU A 72 -4.30 -12.02 6.75
C GLU A 72 -4.65 -11.44 5.37
N ARG A 73 -5.44 -10.37 5.34
CA ARG A 73 -5.85 -9.73 4.08
C ARG A 73 -4.66 -9.08 3.38
N ALA A 74 -3.77 -8.43 4.12
CA ALA A 74 -2.56 -7.83 3.57
C ALA A 74 -1.66 -8.88 2.90
N ARG A 75 -1.45 -10.03 3.56
CA ARG A 75 -0.69 -11.16 2.99
C ARG A 75 -1.35 -11.70 1.73
N GLN A 76 -2.67 -11.87 1.72
CA GLN A 76 -3.40 -12.36 0.56
C GLN A 76 -3.24 -11.42 -0.65
N VAL A 77 -3.36 -10.11 -0.45
CA VAL A 77 -3.17 -9.11 -1.52
C VAL A 77 -1.77 -9.24 -2.12
N LEU A 78 -0.73 -9.28 -1.30
CA LEU A 78 0.65 -9.41 -1.80
C LEU A 78 0.92 -10.73 -2.51
N ARG A 79 0.34 -11.82 -2.00
CA ARG A 79 0.45 -13.14 -2.64
C ARG A 79 -0.16 -13.14 -4.04
N SER A 80 -1.35 -12.55 -4.20
CA SER A 80 -2.00 -12.44 -5.52
C SER A 80 -1.18 -11.60 -6.51
N LEU A 81 -0.41 -10.61 -6.04
CA LEU A 81 0.50 -9.85 -6.89
C LEU A 81 1.68 -10.69 -7.37
N SER A 82 2.26 -11.51 -6.48
CA SER A 82 3.35 -12.42 -6.86
C SER A 82 2.88 -13.55 -7.79
N GLU A 83 1.63 -13.98 -7.70
CA GLU A 83 1.06 -15.05 -8.55
C GLU A 83 0.68 -14.57 -9.95
N THR A 84 0.40 -13.28 -10.14
CA THR A 84 -0.01 -12.73 -11.46
C THR A 84 1.13 -12.67 -12.49
N ASP A 85 2.39 -12.84 -12.08
CA ASP A 85 3.57 -12.83 -12.96
C ASP A 85 4.08 -14.24 -13.32
N ALA A 86 3.32 -15.29 -12.98
CA ALA A 86 3.74 -16.69 -13.11
C ALA A 86 3.03 -17.47 -14.24
N ASP A 87 2.33 -16.81 -15.16
CA ASP A 87 1.69 -17.44 -16.34
C ASP A 87 2.36 -17.02 -17.66
#